data_AF-A0A359B5S8-F1
#
_entry.id   AF-A0A359B5S8-F1
#
_cell.length_a   1.000
_cell.length_b   1.000
_cell.length_c   1.000
_cell.angle_alpha   90.00
_cell.angle_beta   90.00
_cell.angle_gamma   90.00
#
_symmetry.space_group_name_H-M   'P 1'
#
loop_
_entity.id
_entity.type
_entity.pdbx_description
1 polymer ?
#
loop_
_entity_poly.entity_id
_entity_poly.type
_entity_poly.pdbx_seq_one_letter_code
_entity_poly.pdbx_strand_id
1 'polypeptide(L)'
;MIVLALMLLSLTGITGYYWYNNNHFVKTEDARVDGEIYKVSPQIAGEIIAMNIEEGDIVQAGQTIARIDDAALPEGDRLDRTLVKTPISGLVINKLARTGEIGAPGQPVAMVVQPDNLYITANIEESYLPRVNVGQVVDITLDSDPGKKLTGRVDYIGKASLSTFSLLSQANAGSNFTKVVQRIPVRITLANADSNRLLFGTNAVVRIHVS
;
A
#
# COMPACT_ATOMS: atom_id res chain seq x y z
N MET A 1 34.83 10.92 41.15
CA MET A 1 35.40 9.78 40.38
C MET A 1 34.32 8.77 39.96
N ILE A 2 33.58 8.15 40.88
CA ILE A 2 32.55 7.12 40.54
C ILE A 2 31.43 7.67 39.65
N VAL A 3 30.90 8.86 39.94
CA VAL A 3 29.82 9.49 39.14
C VAL A 3 30.28 9.80 37.69
N LEU A 4 31.52 10.22 37.51
CA LEU A 4 32.12 10.48 36.18
C LEU A 4 32.32 9.18 35.39
N ALA A 5 32.73 8.10 36.06
CA ALA A 5 32.87 6.78 35.44
C ALA A 5 31.50 6.20 35.00
N LEU A 6 30.46 6.39 35.82
CA LEU A 6 29.09 5.98 35.47
C LEU A 6 28.52 6.79 34.30
N MET A 7 28.76 8.11 34.25
CA MET A 7 28.36 8.93 33.09
C MET A 7 29.07 8.49 31.81
N LEU A 8 30.37 8.17 31.87
CA LEU A 8 31.12 7.71 30.70
C LEU A 8 30.63 6.34 30.21
N LEU A 9 30.29 5.42 31.12
CA LEU A 9 29.70 4.12 30.82
C LEU A 9 28.30 4.26 30.19
N SER A 10 27.45 5.15 30.70
CA SER A 10 26.15 5.41 30.08
C SER A 10 26.31 6.04 28.70
N LEU A 11 27.25 6.98 28.52
CA LEU A 11 27.47 7.66 27.25
C LEU A 11 28.00 6.68 26.18
N THR A 12 28.96 5.83 26.55
CA THR A 12 29.49 4.78 25.66
C THR A 12 28.44 3.71 25.34
N GLY A 13 27.60 3.31 26.29
CA GLY A 13 26.47 2.40 26.05
C GLY A 13 25.44 2.98 25.07
N ILE A 14 25.04 4.24 25.26
CA ILE A 14 24.10 4.93 24.36
C ILE A 14 24.71 5.08 22.96
N THR A 15 25.98 5.50 22.88
CA THR A 15 26.68 5.72 21.60
C THR A 15 26.86 4.40 20.85
N GLY A 16 27.25 3.32 21.55
CA GLY A 16 27.39 1.98 20.98
C GLY A 16 26.06 1.41 20.49
N TYR A 17 24.96 1.62 21.23
CA TYR A 17 23.63 1.19 20.82
C TYR A 17 23.14 1.89 19.54
N TYR A 18 23.31 3.22 19.44
CA TYR A 18 22.96 3.98 18.24
C TYR A 18 23.83 3.59 17.05
N TRP A 19 25.14 3.38 17.25
CA TRP A 19 26.04 2.93 16.19
C TRP A 19 25.65 1.55 15.67
N TYR A 20 25.40 0.58 16.55
CA TYR A 20 24.98 -0.77 16.16
C TYR A 20 23.67 -0.76 15.36
N ASN A 21 22.67 -0.01 15.83
CA ASN A 21 21.37 0.03 15.17
C ASN A 21 21.43 0.72 13.80
N ASN A 22 22.24 1.77 13.67
CA ASN A 22 22.42 2.47 12.41
C ASN A 22 23.23 1.63 11.40
N ASN A 23 24.11 0.73 11.85
CA ASN A 23 24.98 -0.06 10.97
C ASN A 23 24.32 -1.33 10.40
N HIS A 24 23.37 -1.94 11.10
CA HIS A 24 22.80 -3.25 10.71
C HIS A 24 21.36 -3.18 10.18
N PHE A 25 20.69 -2.02 10.33
CA PHE A 25 19.30 -1.89 9.90
C PHE A 25 19.06 -0.58 9.14
N VAL A 26 18.20 -0.67 8.13
CA VAL A 26 17.48 0.49 7.58
C VAL A 26 16.06 0.42 8.15
N LYS A 27 15.72 1.37 9.02
CA LYS A 27 14.38 1.49 9.62
C LYS A 27 13.59 2.57 8.89
N THR A 28 12.33 2.29 8.57
CA THR A 28 11.36 3.33 8.20
C THR A 28 10.03 3.09 8.89
N GLU A 29 9.35 4.18 9.22
CA GLU A 29 7.96 4.19 9.72
C GLU A 29 6.99 4.64 8.62
N ASP A 30 7.51 5.08 7.46
CA ASP A 30 6.73 5.32 6.26
C ASP A 30 6.54 4.00 5.50
N ALA A 31 5.82 3.07 6.13
CA ALA A 31 5.44 1.81 5.51
C ALA A 31 3.98 1.49 5.81
N ARG A 32 3.34 0.75 4.89
CA ARG A 32 1.93 0.35 5.03
C ARG A 32 1.66 -0.98 4.35
N VAL A 33 0.61 -1.66 4.83
CA VAL A 33 0.00 -2.80 4.16
C VAL A 33 -0.71 -2.30 2.91
N ASP A 34 -0.33 -2.87 1.77
CA ASP A 34 -0.78 -2.50 0.44
C ASP A 34 -1.10 -3.75 -0.38
N GLY A 35 -1.70 -3.58 -1.54
CA GLY A 35 -2.22 -4.67 -2.35
C GLY A 35 -2.81 -4.19 -3.67
N GLU A 36 -3.04 -5.12 -4.58
CA GLU A 36 -3.66 -4.81 -5.85
C GLU A 36 -5.15 -4.48 -5.67
N ILE A 37 -5.51 -3.23 -5.96
CA ILE A 37 -6.89 -2.77 -5.89
C ILE A 37 -7.60 -3.00 -7.23
N TYR A 38 -8.67 -3.78 -7.17
CA TYR A 38 -9.58 -3.99 -8.30
C TYR A 38 -10.77 -3.03 -8.16
N LYS A 39 -10.85 -2.08 -9.10
CA LYS A 39 -11.96 -1.13 -9.19
C LYS A 39 -13.12 -1.81 -9.92
N VAL A 40 -14.27 -1.88 -9.27
CA VAL A 40 -15.48 -2.44 -9.86
C VAL A 40 -16.35 -1.30 -10.36
N SER A 41 -16.68 -1.31 -11.64
CA SER A 41 -17.48 -0.28 -12.30
C SER A 41 -18.63 -0.90 -13.12
N PRO A 42 -19.72 -0.15 -13.33
CA PRO A 42 -20.79 -0.54 -14.24
C PRO A 42 -20.31 -0.67 -15.68
N GLN A 43 -21.01 -1.50 -16.48
CA GLN A 43 -20.74 -1.61 -17.92
C GLN A 43 -21.62 -0.68 -18.78
N ILE A 44 -22.67 -0.12 -18.19
CA ILE A 44 -23.61 0.82 -18.79
C ILE A 44 -23.79 2.00 -17.84
N ALA A 45 -24.20 3.14 -18.37
CA ALA A 45 -24.53 4.30 -17.56
C ALA A 45 -26.00 4.24 -17.13
N GLY A 46 -26.31 4.56 -15.88
CA GLY A 46 -27.69 4.60 -15.37
C GLY A 46 -27.75 4.74 -13.85
N GLU A 47 -28.97 4.87 -13.31
CA GLU A 47 -29.19 4.96 -11.87
C GLU A 47 -28.90 3.63 -11.17
N ILE A 48 -28.20 3.66 -10.04
CA ILE A 48 -27.96 2.49 -9.20
C ILE A 48 -29.22 2.23 -8.36
N ILE A 49 -29.97 1.19 -8.71
CA ILE A 49 -31.22 0.83 -8.01
C ILE A 49 -31.00 -0.09 -6.81
N ALA A 50 -29.86 -0.76 -6.74
CA ALA A 50 -29.48 -1.58 -5.61
C ALA A 50 -27.96 -1.62 -5.44
N MET A 51 -27.51 -1.61 -4.18
CA MET A 51 -26.12 -1.81 -3.81
C MET A 51 -26.06 -2.74 -2.60
N ASN A 52 -25.63 -3.97 -2.83
CA ASN A 52 -25.77 -5.11 -1.91
C ASN A 52 -24.44 -5.47 -1.24
N ILE A 53 -23.64 -4.45 -0.90
CA ILE A 53 -22.34 -4.62 -0.25
C ILE A 53 -22.11 -3.50 0.75
N GLU A 54 -21.32 -3.80 1.77
CA GLU A 54 -20.72 -2.87 2.71
C GLU A 54 -19.19 -3.00 2.72
N GLU A 55 -18.50 -1.99 3.24
CA GLU A 55 -17.06 -2.07 3.46
C GLU A 55 -16.75 -3.14 4.51
N GLY A 56 -15.77 -4.00 4.22
CA GLY A 56 -15.45 -5.18 5.03
C GLY A 56 -16.12 -6.47 4.57
N ASP A 57 -17.06 -6.41 3.62
CA ASP A 57 -17.69 -7.62 3.08
C ASP A 57 -16.70 -8.44 2.25
N ILE A 58 -16.81 -9.77 2.37
CA ILE A 58 -16.12 -10.71 1.49
C ILE A 58 -17.03 -11.00 0.31
N VAL A 59 -16.51 -10.76 -0.90
CA VAL A 59 -17.21 -11.02 -2.16
C VAL A 59 -16.51 -12.11 -2.96
N GLN A 60 -17.28 -12.83 -3.78
CA GLN A 60 -16.76 -13.85 -4.69
C GLN A 60 -16.73 -13.34 -6.13
N ALA A 61 -15.76 -13.78 -6.94
CA ALA A 61 -15.69 -13.45 -8.35
C ALA A 61 -17.02 -13.73 -9.06
N GLY A 62 -17.55 -12.73 -9.79
CA GLY A 62 -18.84 -12.80 -10.47
C GLY A 62 -20.06 -12.48 -9.60
N GLN A 63 -19.90 -12.28 -8.29
CA GLN A 63 -20.98 -11.84 -7.41
C GLN A 63 -21.47 -10.44 -7.81
N THR A 64 -22.79 -10.30 -7.92
CA THR A 64 -23.43 -9.00 -8.16
C THR A 64 -23.36 -8.15 -6.89
N ILE A 65 -22.72 -6.99 -6.99
CA ILE A 65 -22.55 -6.05 -5.88
C ILE A 65 -23.46 -4.81 -6.01
N ALA A 66 -23.86 -4.48 -7.24
CA ALA A 66 -24.81 -3.40 -7.51
C ALA A 66 -25.62 -3.73 -8.78
N ARG A 67 -26.75 -3.03 -8.94
CA ARG A 67 -27.61 -3.14 -10.12
C ARG A 67 -27.94 -1.75 -10.65
N ILE A 68 -27.78 -1.57 -11.95
CA ILE A 68 -28.20 -0.39 -12.70
C ILE A 68 -29.66 -0.56 -13.14
N ASP A 69 -30.42 0.52 -13.21
CA ASP A 69 -31.79 0.52 -13.73
C ASP A 69 -31.83 -0.09 -15.14
N ASP A 70 -32.74 -1.04 -15.33
CA ASP A 70 -32.96 -1.71 -16.60
C ASP A 70 -33.46 -0.72 -17.67
N ALA A 71 -34.10 0.39 -17.26
CA ALA A 71 -34.54 1.46 -18.17
C ALA A 71 -33.39 2.15 -18.92
N ALA A 72 -32.16 2.02 -18.41
CA ALA A 72 -30.97 2.57 -19.07
C ALA A 72 -30.37 1.63 -20.14
N LEU A 73 -30.89 0.41 -20.29
CA LEU A 73 -30.42 -0.53 -21.31
C LEU A 73 -30.88 -0.12 -22.72
N PRO A 74 -29.99 -0.19 -23.72
CA PRO A 74 -30.39 -0.12 -25.12
C PRO A 74 -31.34 -1.28 -25.49
N GLU A 75 -32.30 -1.02 -26.39
CA GLU A 75 -33.20 -2.06 -26.91
C GLU A 75 -32.41 -3.22 -27.55
N GLY A 76 -32.76 -4.45 -27.15
CA GLY A 76 -32.13 -5.68 -27.65
C GLY A 76 -30.83 -6.08 -26.95
N ASP A 77 -30.40 -5.37 -25.91
CA ASP A 77 -29.20 -5.71 -25.14
C ASP A 77 -29.48 -6.75 -24.02
N ARG A 78 -28.41 -7.30 -23.44
CA ARG A 78 -28.48 -8.34 -22.40
C ARG A 78 -28.71 -7.71 -21.03
N LEU A 79 -29.76 -8.15 -20.33
CA LEU A 79 -30.06 -7.77 -18.94
C LEU A 79 -28.87 -7.94 -17.99
N ASP A 80 -28.01 -8.93 -18.23
CA ASP A 80 -26.79 -9.16 -17.43
C ASP A 80 -25.86 -7.94 -17.34
N ARG A 81 -25.91 -7.01 -18.30
CA ARG A 81 -25.08 -5.79 -18.30
C ARG A 81 -25.50 -4.75 -17.26
N THR A 82 -26.73 -4.85 -16.75
CA THR A 82 -27.21 -4.04 -15.61
C THR A 82 -26.57 -4.49 -14.30
N LEU A 83 -26.08 -5.73 -14.24
CA LEU A 83 -25.49 -6.30 -13.04
C LEU A 83 -24.02 -5.89 -12.96
N VAL A 84 -23.70 -5.13 -11.93
CA VAL A 84 -22.32 -4.79 -11.59
C VAL A 84 -21.75 -5.93 -10.77
N LYS A 85 -20.84 -6.70 -11.38
CA LYS A 85 -20.24 -7.89 -10.78
C LYS A 85 -18.79 -7.63 -10.39
N THR A 86 -18.36 -8.16 -9.24
CA THR A 86 -16.94 -8.10 -8.86
C THR A 86 -16.10 -8.99 -9.81
N PRO A 87 -14.94 -8.51 -10.30
CA PRO A 87 -14.07 -9.30 -11.17
C PRO A 87 -13.26 -10.35 -10.40
N ILE A 88 -13.13 -10.21 -9.08
CA ILE A 88 -12.31 -11.07 -8.22
C ILE A 88 -13.07 -11.46 -6.95
N SER A 89 -12.65 -12.57 -6.35
CA SER A 89 -12.97 -12.87 -4.95
C SER A 89 -12.04 -12.06 -4.05
N GLY A 90 -12.58 -11.40 -3.02
CA GLY A 90 -11.77 -10.53 -2.17
C GLY A 90 -12.58 -9.77 -1.13
N LEU A 91 -11.92 -8.81 -0.47
CA LEU A 91 -12.47 -7.94 0.54
C LEU A 91 -12.86 -6.59 -0.08
N VAL A 92 -14.08 -6.12 0.17
CA VAL A 92 -14.51 -4.76 -0.19
C VAL A 92 -13.82 -3.76 0.73
N ILE A 93 -12.93 -2.93 0.19
CA ILE A 93 -12.18 -1.93 0.96
C ILE A 93 -12.79 -0.52 0.88
N ASN A 94 -13.66 -0.28 -0.10
CA ASN A 94 -14.33 1.01 -0.25
C ASN A 94 -15.63 0.86 -1.03
N LYS A 95 -16.71 1.46 -0.52
CA LYS A 95 -17.98 1.63 -1.22
C LYS A 95 -18.13 3.09 -1.68
N LEU A 96 -17.87 3.31 -2.97
CA LEU A 96 -17.74 4.65 -3.55
C LEU A 96 -19.06 5.25 -4.03
N ALA A 97 -20.02 4.41 -4.39
CA ALA A 97 -21.33 4.84 -4.84
C ALA A 97 -22.42 4.47 -3.84
N ARG A 98 -23.63 5.00 -4.07
CA ARG A 98 -24.83 4.68 -3.28
C ARG A 98 -26.03 4.44 -4.19
N THR A 99 -27.03 3.73 -3.67
CA THR A 99 -28.34 3.63 -4.32
C THR A 99 -28.90 5.03 -4.60
N GLY A 100 -29.42 5.24 -5.81
CA GLY A 100 -29.93 6.52 -6.32
C GLY A 100 -28.89 7.38 -7.03
N GLU A 101 -27.60 7.06 -6.93
CA GLU A 101 -26.56 7.76 -7.69
C GLU A 101 -26.48 7.22 -9.14
N ILE A 102 -25.93 8.04 -10.03
CA ILE A 102 -25.67 7.64 -11.41
C ILE A 102 -24.31 6.93 -11.47
N GLY A 103 -24.33 5.65 -11.85
CA GLY A 103 -23.15 4.88 -12.21
C GLY A 103 -22.83 5.05 -13.70
N ALA A 104 -21.54 5.05 -14.05
CA ALA A 104 -21.08 5.15 -15.43
C ALA A 104 -19.92 4.18 -15.72
N PRO A 105 -19.72 3.76 -16.99
CA PRO A 105 -18.58 2.95 -17.38
C PRO A 105 -17.25 3.61 -17.01
N GLY A 106 -16.37 2.84 -16.38
CA GLY A 106 -15.07 3.33 -15.93
C GLY A 106 -15.11 4.14 -14.62
N GLN A 107 -16.28 4.56 -14.13
CA GLN A 107 -16.45 5.15 -12.80
C GLN A 107 -16.58 4.03 -11.76
N PRO A 108 -15.62 3.86 -10.85
CA PRO A 108 -15.69 2.80 -9.84
C PRO A 108 -16.83 3.07 -8.84
N VAL A 109 -17.62 2.05 -8.56
CA VAL A 109 -18.67 2.06 -7.53
C VAL A 109 -18.22 1.34 -6.26
N ALA A 110 -17.22 0.46 -6.38
CA ALA A 110 -16.58 -0.22 -5.26
C ALA A 110 -15.11 -0.53 -5.57
N MET A 111 -14.34 -0.75 -4.52
CA MET A 111 -12.96 -1.24 -4.60
C MET A 111 -12.82 -2.53 -3.81
N VAL A 112 -12.17 -3.52 -4.42
CA VAL A 112 -11.94 -4.85 -3.84
C VAL A 112 -10.45 -5.17 -3.86
N VAL A 113 -9.95 -5.77 -2.79
CA VAL A 113 -8.57 -6.26 -2.69
C VAL A 113 -8.55 -7.76 -2.40
N GLN A 114 -7.48 -8.46 -2.80
CA GLN A 114 -7.25 -9.85 -2.42
C GLN A 114 -6.46 -9.92 -1.10
N PRO A 115 -7.04 -10.40 0.02
CA PRO A 115 -6.35 -10.44 1.30
C PRO A 115 -5.10 -11.35 1.32
N ASP A 116 -5.11 -12.40 0.49
CA ASP A 116 -4.03 -13.38 0.43
C ASP A 116 -2.79 -12.87 -0.35
N ASN A 117 -2.91 -11.76 -1.07
CA ASN A 117 -1.85 -11.18 -1.90
C ASN A 117 -1.45 -9.76 -1.45
N LEU A 118 -1.58 -9.48 -0.15
CA LEU A 118 -1.13 -8.23 0.43
C LEU A 118 0.39 -8.23 0.66
N TYR A 119 1.00 -7.06 0.52
CA TYR A 119 2.43 -6.82 0.72
C TYR A 119 2.66 -5.54 1.52
N ILE A 120 3.89 -5.29 1.96
CA ILE A 120 4.24 -4.01 2.58
C ILE A 120 4.92 -3.11 1.55
N THR A 121 4.40 -1.90 1.39
CA THR A 121 5.09 -0.81 0.69
C THR A 121 5.80 0.04 1.73
N ALA A 122 7.13 0.06 1.70
CA ALA A 122 7.97 0.85 2.57
C ALA A 122 8.71 1.93 1.77
N ASN A 123 8.47 3.19 2.09
CA ASN A 123 9.14 4.33 1.47
C ASN A 123 10.48 4.57 2.18
N ILE A 124 11.57 4.30 1.48
CA ILE A 124 12.94 4.41 1.98
C ILE A 124 13.58 5.68 1.44
N GLU A 125 14.19 6.50 2.29
CA GLU A 125 14.92 7.68 1.82
C GLU A 125 16.09 7.26 0.91
N GLU A 126 16.32 8.01 -0.17
CA GLU A 126 17.35 7.71 -1.18
C GLU A 126 18.74 7.53 -0.56
N SER A 127 19.05 8.25 0.53
CA SER A 127 20.31 8.15 1.28
C SER A 127 20.57 6.76 1.87
N TYR A 128 19.52 5.99 2.20
CA TYR A 128 19.62 4.64 2.75
C TYR A 128 19.52 3.55 1.68
N LEU A 129 19.02 3.89 0.48
CA LEU A 129 18.79 2.94 -0.60
C LEU A 129 20.02 2.13 -1.04
N PRO A 130 21.26 2.67 -1.06
CA PRO A 130 22.46 1.89 -1.41
C PRO A 130 22.73 0.68 -0.50
N ARG A 131 22.11 0.64 0.68
CA ARG A 131 22.23 -0.45 1.65
C ARG A 131 21.11 -1.49 1.50
N VAL A 132 20.08 -1.17 0.72
CA VAL A 132 18.89 -2.01 0.53
C VAL A 132 19.03 -2.82 -0.76
N ASN A 133 18.88 -4.13 -0.65
CA ASN A 133 18.98 -5.08 -1.75
C ASN A 133 17.79 -6.05 -1.74
N VAL A 134 17.35 -6.47 -2.94
CA VAL A 134 16.34 -7.53 -3.08
C VAL A 134 16.83 -8.81 -2.39
N GLY A 135 15.94 -9.47 -1.65
CA GLY A 135 16.18 -10.69 -0.89
C GLY A 135 16.48 -10.48 0.60
N GLN A 136 16.80 -9.24 1.02
CA GLN A 136 17.07 -8.92 2.43
C GLN A 136 15.86 -9.23 3.31
N VAL A 137 16.14 -9.75 4.50
CA VAL A 137 15.12 -10.04 5.51
C VAL A 137 14.63 -8.74 6.13
N VAL A 138 13.33 -8.68 6.38
CA VAL A 138 12.68 -7.51 6.97
C VAL A 138 11.86 -7.92 8.18
N ASP A 139 12.10 -7.24 9.30
CA ASP A 139 11.19 -7.30 10.45
C ASP A 139 10.11 -6.25 10.26
N ILE A 140 8.85 -6.65 10.41
CA ILE A 140 7.67 -5.81 10.19
C ILE A 140 6.85 -5.81 11.47
N THR A 141 6.49 -4.63 11.94
CA THR A 141 5.57 -4.43 13.06
C THR A 141 4.39 -3.64 12.56
N LEU A 142 3.17 -4.15 12.74
CA LEU A 142 1.95 -3.41 12.39
C LEU A 142 1.52 -2.55 13.57
N ASP A 143 1.05 -1.33 13.29
CA ASP A 143 0.53 -0.44 14.34
C ASP A 143 -0.72 -1.02 15.01
N SER A 144 -1.49 -1.84 14.29
CA SER A 144 -2.67 -2.53 14.80
C SER A 144 -2.37 -3.69 15.76
N ASP A 145 -1.15 -4.25 15.73
CA ASP A 145 -0.73 -5.36 16.60
C ASP A 145 0.77 -5.23 16.97
N PRO A 146 1.16 -4.26 17.82
CA PRO A 146 2.57 -3.97 18.11
C PRO A 146 3.32 -5.12 18.80
N GLY A 147 2.58 -6.08 19.39
CA GLY A 147 3.14 -7.24 20.09
C GLY A 147 3.58 -8.36 19.15
N LYS A 148 3.21 -8.32 17.87
CA LYS A 148 3.57 -9.35 16.89
C LYS A 148 4.52 -8.80 15.85
N LYS A 149 5.66 -9.48 15.71
CA LYS A 149 6.60 -9.24 14.63
C LYS A 149 6.31 -10.20 13.50
N LEU A 150 6.05 -9.64 12.32
CA LEU A 150 5.99 -10.37 11.07
C LEU A 150 7.37 -10.31 10.41
N THR A 151 7.67 -11.32 9.59
CA THR A 151 8.90 -11.36 8.81
C THR A 151 8.57 -11.37 7.33
N GLY A 152 9.40 -10.70 6.56
CA GLY A 152 9.27 -10.60 5.12
C GLY A 152 10.61 -10.52 4.41
N ARG A 153 10.55 -10.32 3.10
CA ARG A 153 11.72 -10.12 2.26
C ARG A 153 11.49 -9.00 1.26
N VAL A 154 12.51 -8.18 1.05
CA VAL A 154 12.51 -7.21 -0.03
C VAL A 154 12.39 -7.97 -1.35
N ASP A 155 11.34 -7.70 -2.13
CA ASP A 155 11.12 -8.37 -3.42
C ASP A 155 11.27 -7.40 -4.60
N TYR A 156 11.01 -6.11 -4.38
CA TYR A 156 11.16 -5.07 -5.40
C TYR A 156 11.63 -3.76 -4.79
N ILE A 157 12.53 -3.08 -5.50
CA ILE A 157 12.97 -1.71 -5.18
C ILE A 157 12.55 -0.83 -6.34
N GLY A 158 11.79 0.23 -6.05
CA GLY A 158 11.40 1.23 -7.03
C GLY A 158 12.62 1.79 -7.75
N LYS A 159 12.64 1.71 -9.07
CA LYS A 159 13.70 2.34 -9.86
C LYS A 159 13.38 3.81 -10.03
N ALA A 160 14.09 4.69 -9.33
CA ALA A 160 14.13 6.10 -9.64
C ALA A 160 14.81 6.31 -11.00
N SER A 161 14.02 6.46 -12.06
CA SER A 161 14.51 7.02 -13.32
C SER A 161 13.44 7.95 -13.89
N LEU A 162 13.22 9.08 -13.21
CA LEU A 162 12.52 10.22 -13.79
C LEU A 162 13.45 11.44 -13.98
N SER A 163 14.74 11.32 -13.66
CA SER A 163 15.73 12.38 -13.91
C SER A 163 16.13 12.53 -15.38
N THR A 164 15.82 11.56 -16.25
CA THR A 164 16.08 11.69 -17.70
C THR A 164 14.93 12.38 -18.45
N PHE A 165 13.69 12.38 -17.93
CA PHE A 165 12.54 13.01 -18.61
C PHE A 165 12.33 14.49 -18.25
N SER A 166 12.91 15.00 -17.16
CA SER A 166 12.81 16.43 -16.81
C SER A 166 13.78 17.33 -17.59
N LEU A 167 14.84 16.77 -18.20
CA LEU A 167 15.82 17.56 -18.97
C LEU A 167 15.30 17.97 -20.36
N LEU A 168 14.15 17.44 -20.80
CA LEU A 168 13.55 17.73 -22.10
C LEU A 168 12.35 18.69 -22.01
N SER A 169 12.03 19.21 -20.82
CA SER A 169 10.94 20.17 -20.66
C SER A 169 11.32 21.25 -19.65
N GLN A 170 11.95 22.28 -20.20
CA GLN A 170 12.01 23.65 -19.71
C GLN A 170 13.09 23.95 -18.67
N ALA A 171 14.23 24.38 -19.22
CA ALA A 171 14.93 25.53 -18.69
C ALA A 171 13.93 26.67 -18.44
N ASN A 172 13.72 27.03 -17.17
CA ASN A 172 13.39 28.39 -16.75
C ASN A 172 13.91 28.61 -15.31
N ALA A 173 14.63 29.70 -15.15
CA ALA A 173 15.46 30.06 -14.00
C ALA A 173 14.68 30.41 -12.73
N GLY A 174 15.32 30.23 -11.55
CA GLY A 174 14.82 30.81 -10.30
C GLY A 174 15.44 30.29 -8.99
N SER A 175 16.76 30.46 -8.81
CA SER A 175 17.49 30.60 -7.52
C SER A 175 16.84 30.14 -6.19
N ASN A 176 16.42 28.87 -6.04
CA ASN A 176 16.22 28.23 -4.74
C ASN A 176 16.29 26.70 -4.87
N PHE A 177 17.49 26.14 -4.72
CA PHE A 177 17.65 24.69 -4.56
C PHE A 177 17.37 24.32 -3.10
N THR A 178 16.14 23.89 -2.79
CA THR A 178 15.88 23.16 -1.56
C THR A 178 16.05 21.66 -1.83
N LYS A 179 16.96 21.01 -1.09
CA LYS A 179 17.16 19.56 -1.21
C LYS A 179 15.93 18.85 -0.63
N VAL A 180 15.06 18.36 -1.50
CA VAL A 180 13.92 17.51 -1.10
C VAL A 180 14.43 16.09 -0.90
N VAL A 181 14.14 15.49 0.25
CA VAL A 181 14.45 14.07 0.49
C VAL A 181 13.53 13.23 -0.38
N GLN A 182 14.08 12.56 -1.37
CA GLN A 182 13.33 11.63 -2.20
C GLN A 182 13.19 10.31 -1.45
N ARG A 183 11.98 9.74 -1.49
CA ARG A 183 11.69 8.41 -0.96
C ARG A 183 11.37 7.47 -2.09
N ILE A 184 11.95 6.28 -2.02
CA ILE A 184 11.81 5.23 -3.01
C ILE A 184 10.95 4.12 -2.42
N PRO A 185 9.85 3.73 -3.08
CA PRO A 185 9.01 2.64 -2.61
C PRO A 185 9.77 1.31 -2.76
N VAL A 186 9.89 0.60 -1.65
CA VAL A 186 10.42 -0.75 -1.56
C VAL A 186 9.27 -1.67 -1.20
N ARG A 187 9.01 -2.66 -2.05
CA ARG A 187 8.02 -3.69 -1.80
C ARG A 187 8.66 -4.82 -0.99
N ILE A 188 7.90 -5.32 -0.02
CA ILE A 188 8.30 -6.38 0.88
C ILE A 188 7.18 -7.42 0.90
N THR A 189 7.53 -8.63 0.48
CA THR A 189 6.65 -9.81 0.55
C THR A 189 6.73 -10.44 1.93
N LEU A 190 5.63 -11.03 2.39
CA LEU A 190 5.56 -11.65 3.71
C LEU A 190 5.93 -13.13 3.63
N ALA A 191 6.69 -13.61 4.61
CA ALA A 191 7.23 -14.97 4.60
C ALA A 191 6.27 -16.03 5.17
N ASN A 192 5.22 -15.64 5.91
CA ASN A 192 4.32 -16.54 6.63
C ASN A 192 2.84 -16.32 6.28
N ALA A 193 2.07 -17.41 6.34
CA ALA A 193 0.63 -17.54 6.07
C ALA A 193 -0.31 -16.76 7.03
N ASP A 194 0.22 -15.79 7.78
CA ASP A 194 -0.56 -14.87 8.61
C ASP A 194 -1.15 -13.71 7.79
N SER A 195 -1.20 -13.82 6.46
CA SER A 195 -1.84 -12.85 5.55
C SER A 195 -3.28 -12.55 5.95
N ASN A 196 -3.97 -13.52 6.57
CA ASN A 196 -5.35 -13.39 7.04
C ASN A 196 -5.50 -12.39 8.22
N ARG A 197 -4.39 -11.85 8.74
CA ARG A 197 -4.37 -10.81 9.79
C ARG A 197 -4.01 -9.43 9.25
N LEU A 198 -3.71 -9.32 7.96
CA LEU A 198 -3.32 -8.06 7.35
C LEU A 198 -4.57 -7.27 7.00
N LEU A 199 -4.65 -6.09 7.59
CA LEU A 199 -5.68 -5.12 7.23
C LEU A 199 -5.07 -4.15 6.21
N PHE A 200 -5.61 -4.15 4.99
CA PHE A 200 -5.21 -3.23 3.94
C PHE A 200 -5.21 -1.78 4.45
N GLY A 201 -4.16 -1.03 4.14
CA GLY A 201 -4.00 0.37 4.54
C GLY A 201 -3.45 0.57 5.96
N THR A 202 -3.21 -0.50 6.74
CA THR A 202 -2.61 -0.37 8.07
C THR A 202 -1.17 0.11 7.99
N ASN A 203 -0.80 1.06 8.84
CA ASN A 203 0.58 1.53 8.96
C ASN A 203 1.47 0.44 9.56
N ALA A 204 2.72 0.44 9.14
CA ALA A 204 3.73 -0.51 9.59
C ALA A 204 5.06 0.20 9.82
N VAL A 205 5.83 -0.36 10.75
CA VAL A 205 7.24 -0.04 10.93
C VAL A 205 8.05 -1.20 10.39
N VAL A 206 9.00 -0.92 9.50
CA VAL A 206 9.87 -1.95 8.93
C VAL A 206 11.33 -1.73 9.31
N ARG A 207 12.06 -2.83 9.48
CA ARG A 207 13.50 -2.85 9.69
C ARG A 207 14.13 -3.84 8.71
N ILE A 208 14.78 -3.31 7.69
CA ILE A 208 15.49 -4.10 6.69
C ILE A 208 16.87 -4.43 7.24
N HIS A 209 17.22 -5.71 7.28
CA HIS A 209 18.54 -6.18 7.72
C HIS A 209 19.55 -5.91 6.61
N VAL A 210 20.59 -5.13 6.92
CA VAL A 210 21.65 -4.76 5.99
C VAL A 210 23.00 -5.27 6.49
N SER A 211 23.80 -5.83 5.56
CA SER A 211 25.12 -6.42 5.80
C SER A 211 26.24 -5.45 5.46
#